data_AF-A0A1W9N8K1-F1
#
_entry.id   AF-A0A1W9N8K1-F1
#
_cell.length_a   1.000
_cell.length_b   1.000
_cell.length_c   1.000
_cell.angle_alpha   90.00
_cell.angle_beta   90.00
_cell.angle_gamma   90.00
#
_symmetry.space_group_name_H-M   'P 1'
#
loop_
_entity.id
_entity.type
_entity.pdbx_description
1 polymer ?
#
loop_
_entity_poly.entity_id
_entity_poly.type
_entity_poly.pdbx_seq_one_letter_code
_entity_poly.pdbx_strand_id
1 'polypeptide(L)'
;MEEELRRFRNIQVYRYLSSRPQQCFSGQCEYDAVMRMIYDAWIELYFSDKLEKLSRQGLDTLYFNTVIVFPDFVADTPQNSIPVDFITGKKMATVS
;
A
#
# COMPACT_ATOMS: atom_id res chain seq x y z
N MET A 1 9.97 19.41 0.28
CA MET A 1 8.67 18.75 0.58
C MET A 1 8.41 17.61 -0.40
N GLU A 2 8.36 17.88 -1.72
CA GLU A 2 8.11 16.83 -2.72
C GLU A 2 9.16 15.70 -2.72
N GLU A 3 10.44 16.05 -2.53
CA GLU A 3 11.51 15.05 -2.43
C GLU A 3 11.38 14.12 -1.22
N GLU A 4 10.93 14.65 -0.07
CA GLU A 4 10.77 13.87 1.17
C GLU A 4 9.59 12.89 1.02
N LEU A 5 8.46 13.36 0.49
CA LEU A 5 7.32 12.51 0.13
C LEU A 5 7.75 11.42 -0.86
N ARG A 6 8.53 11.78 -1.89
CA ARG A 6 9.03 10.81 -2.88
C ARG A 6 9.91 9.73 -2.22
N ARG A 7 10.80 10.11 -1.31
CA ARG A 7 11.64 9.18 -0.55
C ARG A 7 10.83 8.26 0.35
N PHE A 8 9.95 8.84 1.17
CA PHE A 8 9.05 8.09 2.05
C PHE A 8 8.21 7.09 1.24
N ARG A 9 7.57 7.55 0.18
CA ARG A 9 6.77 6.71 -0.73
C ARG A 9 7.57 5.55 -1.30
N ASN A 10 8.78 5.81 -1.82
CA ASN A 10 9.60 4.75 -2.41
C ASN A 10 9.99 3.68 -1.38
N ILE A 11 10.29 4.06 -0.14
CA ILE A 11 10.56 3.12 0.96
C ILE A 11 9.32 2.26 1.25
N GLN A 12 8.15 2.89 1.38
CA GLN A 12 6.92 2.18 1.73
C GLN A 12 6.43 1.26 0.60
N VAL A 13 6.53 1.70 -0.66
CA VAL A 13 6.24 0.86 -1.83
C VAL A 13 7.20 -0.33 -1.89
N TYR A 14 8.51 -0.11 -1.71
CA TYR A 14 9.48 -1.20 -1.69
C TYR A 14 9.16 -2.23 -0.60
N ARG A 15 8.84 -1.76 0.62
CA ARG A 15 8.45 -2.63 1.75
C ARG A 15 7.21 -3.44 1.43
N TYR A 16 6.17 -2.79 0.88
CA TYR A 16 4.94 -3.44 0.48
C TYR A 16 5.18 -4.51 -0.58
N LEU A 17 5.85 -4.17 -1.68
CA LEU A 17 6.10 -5.13 -2.76
C LEU A 17 7.01 -6.28 -2.33
N SER A 18 7.98 -6.03 -1.44
CA SER A 18 8.86 -7.09 -0.92
C SER A 18 8.13 -8.14 -0.08
N SER A 19 6.96 -7.84 0.48
CA SER A 19 6.14 -8.82 1.19
C SER A 19 5.18 -9.58 0.27
N ARG A 20 5.05 -9.18 -1.01
CA ARG A 20 4.18 -9.82 -1.99
C ARG A 20 4.95 -10.90 -2.75
N PRO A 21 4.36 -12.09 -3.03
CA PRO A 21 5.04 -13.15 -3.78
C PRO A 21 5.51 -12.71 -5.18
N GLN A 22 4.71 -11.89 -5.87
CA GLN A 22 5.01 -11.43 -7.24
C GLN A 22 5.87 -10.16 -7.29
N GLN A 23 6.10 -9.51 -6.15
CA GLN A 23 6.81 -8.22 -6.05
C GLN A 23 6.27 -7.11 -6.97
N CYS A 24 5.00 -7.21 -7.35
CA CYS A 24 4.27 -6.22 -8.12
C CYS A 24 2.87 -6.04 -7.55
N PHE A 25 2.17 -5.00 -7.98
CA PHE A 25 0.75 -4.83 -7.69
C PHE A 25 -0.07 -5.78 -8.59
N SER A 26 -1.05 -6.46 -8.02
CA SER A 26 -1.98 -7.34 -8.74
C SER A 26 -2.92 -6.58 -9.68
N GLY A 27 -3.11 -5.27 -9.46
CA GLY A 27 -3.91 -4.41 -10.35
C GLY A 27 -4.02 -2.95 -9.91
N GLN A 28 -4.71 -2.14 -10.72
CA GLN A 28 -4.85 -0.70 -10.49
C GLN A 28 -5.53 -0.37 -9.15
N CYS A 29 -6.57 -1.11 -8.77
CA CYS A 29 -7.28 -0.86 -7.50
C CYS A 29 -6.39 -1.04 -6.27
N GLU A 30 -5.51 -2.04 -6.28
CA GLU A 30 -4.54 -2.24 -5.21
C GLU A 30 -3.52 -1.12 -5.19
N TYR A 31 -2.95 -0.79 -6.36
CA TYR A 31 -2.01 0.32 -6.48
C TYR A 31 -2.60 1.62 -5.92
N ASP A 32 -3.83 1.96 -6.31
CA ASP A 32 -4.49 3.19 -5.85
C ASP A 32 -4.73 3.17 -4.34
N ALA A 33 -5.18 2.04 -3.79
CA ALA A 33 -5.40 1.88 -2.35
C ALA A 33 -4.09 2.00 -1.56
N VAL A 34 -3.03 1.30 -1.98
CA VAL A 34 -1.71 1.34 -1.33
C VAL A 34 -1.12 2.75 -1.38
N MET A 35 -1.18 3.40 -2.54
CA MET A 35 -0.66 4.76 -2.71
C MET A 35 -1.45 5.77 -1.87
N ARG A 36 -2.76 5.59 -1.74
CA ARG A 36 -3.59 6.42 -0.86
C ARG A 36 -3.19 6.26 0.60
N MET A 37 -3.02 5.03 1.08
CA MET A 37 -2.58 4.76 2.46
C MET A 37 -1.19 5.34 2.76
N ILE A 38 -0.25 5.23 1.81
CA ILE A 38 1.08 5.85 1.94
C ILE A 38 0.98 7.36 2.04
N TYR A 39 0.11 7.98 1.24
CA TYR A 39 -0.08 9.43 1.27
C TYR A 39 -0.72 9.90 2.57
N ASP A 40 -1.74 9.19 3.06
CA ASP A 40 -2.41 9.51 4.33
C ASP A 40 -1.42 9.36 5.50
N ALA A 41 -0.60 8.30 5.53
CA ALA A 41 0.46 8.14 6.52
C ALA A 41 1.55 9.22 6.46
N TRP A 42 1.91 9.69 5.25
CA TRP A 42 2.82 10.82 5.10
C TRP A 42 2.25 12.11 5.69
N ILE A 43 0.97 12.39 5.46
CA ILE A 43 0.29 13.55 6.04
C ILE A 43 0.36 13.50 7.56
N GLU A 44 0.00 12.36 8.17
CA GLU A 44 0.06 12.21 9.62
C GLU A 44 1.49 12.40 10.16
N LEU A 45 2.49 11.82 9.50
CA LEU A 45 3.89 11.98 9.89
C LEU A 45 4.34 13.44 9.75
N TYR A 46 3.96 14.10 8.67
CA TYR A 46 4.33 15.48 8.37
C TYR A 46 3.81 16.46 9.43
N PHE A 47 2.59 16.24 9.92
CA PHE A 47 1.98 17.05 10.97
C PHE A 47 2.33 16.59 12.40
N SER A 48 3.17 15.58 12.58
CA SER A 48 3.50 15.02 13.91
C SER A 48 4.62 15.75 14.67
N ASP A 49 5.09 16.91 14.18
CA ASP A 49 6.27 17.67 14.65
C ASP A 49 7.60 16.89 14.67
N LYS A 50 7.59 15.59 14.35
CA LYS A 50 8.77 14.71 14.39
C LYS A 50 9.82 15.06 13.34
N LEU A 51 9.46 15.78 12.28
CA LEU A 51 10.34 16.05 11.14
C LEU A 51 11.26 17.26 11.36
N GLU A 52 10.80 18.31 12.06
CA GLU A 52 11.46 19.62 12.06
C GLU A 52 12.85 19.64 12.73
N LYS A 53 13.18 18.61 13.50
CA LYS A 53 14.43 18.53 14.28
C LYS A 53 15.37 17.42 13.83
N LEU A 54 15.03 16.71 12.77
CA LEU A 54 15.83 15.58 12.31
C LEU A 54 16.83 16.00 11.24
N SER A 55 18.06 15.51 11.38
CA SER A 55 19.03 15.52 10.30
C SER A 55 18.54 14.63 9.15
N ARG A 56 19.15 14.75 7.97
CA ARG A 56 18.81 13.89 6.82
C ARG A 56 18.87 12.39 7.14
N GLN A 57 19.92 11.96 7.85
CA GLN A 57 20.05 10.57 8.32
C GLN A 57 18.95 10.20 9.33
N GLY A 58 18.56 11.15 10.19
CA GLY A 58 17.44 10.98 11.11
C GLY A 58 16.10 10.80 10.39
N LEU A 59 15.86 11.58 9.32
CA LEU A 59 14.69 11.43 8.45
C LEU A 59 14.69 10.07 7.76
N ASP A 60 15.81 9.65 7.17
CA ASP A 60 15.91 8.34 6.51
C ASP A 60 15.63 7.20 7.50
N THR A 61 16.15 7.31 8.73
CA THR A 61 15.90 6.35 9.81
C THR A 61 14.43 6.34 10.23
N LEU A 62 13.82 7.53 10.37
CA LEU A 62 12.40 7.67 10.70
C LEU A 62 11.52 7.04 9.62
N TYR A 63 11.78 7.34 8.34
CA TYR A 63 11.02 6.78 7.23
C TYR A 63 11.16 5.27 7.14
N PHE A 64 12.37 4.75 7.33
CA PHE A 64 12.61 3.31 7.34
C PHE A 64 11.92 2.62 8.52
N ASN A 65 11.89 3.23 9.70
CA ASN A 65 11.25 2.67 10.89
C ASN A 65 9.73 2.88 10.95
N THR A 66 9.18 3.77 10.13
CA THR A 66 7.73 3.95 10.01
C THR A 66 7.15 2.77 9.24
N VAL A 67 6.30 2.00 9.91
CA VAL A 67 5.64 0.81 9.35
C VAL A 67 4.18 1.14 9.08
N ILE A 68 3.78 1.02 7.82
CA ILE A 68 2.37 1.07 7.41
C ILE A 68 1.86 -0.37 7.34
N VAL A 69 0.71 -0.62 7.97
CA VAL A 69 0.02 -1.90 7.88
C VAL A 69 -0.97 -1.82 6.71
N PHE A 70 -0.78 -2.66 5.69
CA PHE A 70 -1.65 -2.73 4.52
C PHE A 70 -2.66 -3.88 4.67
N PRO A 71 -3.89 -3.75 4.15
CA PRO A 71 -4.83 -4.86 4.12
C PRO A 71 -4.38 -5.94 3.13
N ASP A 72 -4.85 -7.17 3.34
CA ASP A 72 -4.64 -8.26 2.40
C ASP A 72 -5.50 -8.06 1.15
N PHE A 73 -4.87 -7.94 -0.02
CA PHE A 73 -5.55 -7.89 -1.30
C PHE A 73 -5.62 -9.31 -1.88
N VAL A 74 -6.83 -9.86 -1.95
CA VAL A 74 -7.15 -11.26 -2.29
C VAL A 74 -7.10 -11.55 -3.81
N ALA A 75 -6.61 -10.61 -4.62
CA ALA A 75 -6.64 -10.75 -6.08
C ALA A 75 -5.72 -11.87 -6.64
N ASP A 76 -4.78 -12.40 -5.85
CA ASP A 76 -3.73 -13.32 -6.31
C ASP A 76 -4.06 -14.81 -6.23
N THR A 77 -5.31 -15.24 -5.93
CA THR A 77 -5.67 -16.67 -5.90
C THR A 77 -6.54 -17.10 -7.09
N PRO A 78 -5.96 -17.55 -8.22
CA PRO A 78 -6.73 -17.99 -9.39
C PRO A 78 -7.04 -19.50 -9.40
N GLN A 79 -7.19 -20.18 -8.26
CA GLN A 79 -7.53 -21.63 -8.28
C GLN A 79 -8.89 -21.98 -7.70
N ASN A 80 -9.53 -21.11 -6.92
CA ASN A 80 -10.84 -21.37 -6.29
C ASN A 80 -11.69 -20.09 -6.13
N SER A 81 -11.67 -19.17 -7.08
CA SER A 81 -12.54 -17.99 -7.03
C SER A 81 -13.95 -18.36 -7.50
N ILE A 82 -14.96 -17.95 -6.74
CA ILE A 82 -16.38 -18.05 -7.15
C ILE A 82 -16.80 -16.67 -7.65
N PRO A 83 -17.16 -16.51 -8.93
CA PRO A 83 -17.69 -15.24 -9.41
C PRO A 83 -19.02 -14.96 -8.72
N VAL A 84 -19.14 -13.76 -8.14
CA VAL A 84 -20.37 -13.28 -7.50
C VAL A 84 -20.83 -11.99 -8.18
N ASP A 85 -22.14 -11.85 -8.35
CA ASP A 85 -22.78 -10.61 -8.72
C ASP A 85 -22.90 -9.74 -7.47
N PHE A 86 -22.11 -8.66 -7.43
CA PHE A 86 -22.07 -7.74 -6.30
C PHE A 86 -23.37 -6.96 -6.08
N ILE A 87 -24.20 -6.79 -7.11
CA ILE A 87 -25.47 -6.06 -7.00
C ILE A 87 -26.54 -6.96 -6.36
N THR A 88 -26.54 -8.24 -6.71
CA THR A 88 -27.57 -9.19 -6.25
C THR A 88 -27.12 -10.08 -5.10
N GLY A 89 -25.83 -10.10 -4.76
CA GLY A 89 -25.24 -10.97 -3.74
C GLY A 89 -25.26 -12.45 -4.10
N LYS A 90 -25.48 -12.80 -5.37
CA LYS A 90 -25.62 -14.18 -5.84
C LYS A 90 -24.37 -14.66 -6.57
N LYS A 91 -24.10 -15.96 -6.47
CA LYS A 91 -23.08 -16.62 -7.30
C LYS A 91 -23.49 -16.54 -8.77
N MET A 92 -22.58 -16.12 -9.64
CA MET A 92 -22.79 -16.19 -11.08
C MET A 92 -22.62 -17.65 -11.51
N ALA A 93 -23.56 -18.16 -12.31
CA ALA A 93 -23.48 -19.52 -12.83
C ALA A 93 -22.23 -19.66 -13.72
N THR A 94 -21.39 -20.65 -13.41
CA THR A 94 -20.28 -21.04 -14.29
C THR A 94 -20.86 -21.74 -15.50
N VAL A 95 -20.76 -21.10 -16.67
CA VAL A 95 -21.08 -21.75 -17.96
C VAL A 95 -20.04 -22.86 -18.16
N SER A 96 -20.51 -24.11 -18.20
CA SER A 96 -19.69 -25.29 -18.52
C SER A 96 -19.72 -25.55 -20.01
#